data_AF-A0A212SVP6-F1
#
_entry.id   AF-A0A212SVP6-F1
#
_cell.length_a   1.000
_cell.length_b   1.000
_cell.length_c   1.000
_cell.angle_alpha   90.00
_cell.angle_beta   90.00
_cell.angle_gamma   90.00
#
_symmetry.space_group_name_H-M   'P 1'
#
loop_
_entity.id
_entity.type
_entity.pdbx_description
1 polymer ?
#
loop_
_entity_poly.entity_id
_entity_poly.type
_entity_poly.pdbx_seq_one_letter_code
_entity_poly.pdbx_strand_id
1 'polypeptide(L)'
;METWIRFWTALWVGSEQLTRRTVNWLCNAQPPSAGAPKKPVKEQPEEAPGEQAEKPKETAPKGPADAEGSALLRWVGLAIALGVTKATPYTTVAAAIAAAAWVVTALALGWPTTKPQPEPQPESTAEDDDQEQPEEEAPADERHPSELLPLSYVAVLLNDAYTEGSGVHLATLAARLTVTPLMGLPATPWKTAHVRALLTRHGVRVRPGVRVPPTGGREGVHQKDFPPLPPTPSGPPVVAGVVAGQPNNNNASNTPSRPFRITDDPDNPARHHVHHERT
;
A
#
# COMPACT_ATOMS: atom_id res chain seq x y z
N MET A 1 0.35 -52.96 -2.62
CA MET A 1 1.10 -51.83 -3.24
C MET A 1 0.23 -50.58 -3.39
N GLU A 2 -1.00 -50.68 -3.91
CA GLU A 2 -1.85 -49.50 -4.17
C GLU A 2 -2.25 -48.69 -2.90
N THR A 3 -2.54 -49.37 -1.80
CA THR A 3 -2.80 -48.75 -0.49
C THR A 3 -1.58 -48.03 0.09
N TRP A 4 -0.38 -48.53 -0.19
CA TRP A 4 0.88 -47.92 0.23
C TRP A 4 1.14 -46.62 -0.52
N ILE A 5 0.91 -46.60 -1.83
CA ILE A 5 1.04 -45.39 -2.65
C ILE A 5 0.06 -44.33 -2.16
N ARG A 6 -1.22 -44.67 -1.97
CA ARG A 6 -2.25 -43.72 -1.51
C ARG A 6 -1.92 -43.11 -0.15
N PHE A 7 -1.36 -43.89 0.77
CA PHE A 7 -0.92 -43.39 2.08
C PHE A 7 0.19 -42.33 1.93
N TRP A 8 1.22 -42.61 1.13
CA TRP A 8 2.32 -41.67 0.91
C TRP A 8 1.90 -40.43 0.11
N THR A 9 0.98 -40.56 -0.84
CA THR A 9 0.43 -39.40 -1.56
C THR A 9 -0.38 -38.50 -0.63
N ALA A 10 -1.20 -39.08 0.26
CA ALA A 10 -1.96 -38.31 1.25
C ALA A 10 -1.04 -37.62 2.26
N LEU A 11 0.02 -38.30 2.70
CA LEU A 11 1.03 -37.74 3.58
C LEU A 11 1.77 -36.57 2.90
N TRP A 12 2.16 -36.74 1.64
CA TRP A 12 2.85 -35.71 0.84
C TRP A 12 1.97 -34.47 0.65
N VAL A 13 0.74 -34.65 0.14
CA VAL A 13 -0.21 -33.55 -0.09
C VAL A 13 -0.58 -32.85 1.22
N GLY A 14 -0.75 -33.60 2.31
CA GLY A 14 -0.96 -33.05 3.64
C GLY A 14 0.23 -32.20 4.11
N SER A 15 1.46 -32.65 3.87
CA SER A 15 2.69 -31.93 4.25
C SER A 15 2.89 -30.63 3.48
N GLU A 16 2.54 -30.59 2.19
CA GLU A 16 2.59 -29.36 1.38
C GLU A 16 1.60 -28.31 1.86
N GLN A 17 0.38 -28.73 2.24
CA GLN A 17 -0.59 -27.79 2.80
C GLN A 17 -0.20 -27.29 4.18
N LEU A 18 0.38 -28.17 5.00
CA LEU A 18 0.90 -27.82 6.33
C LEU A 18 2.07 -26.85 6.23
N THR A 19 3.04 -27.07 5.34
CA THR A 19 4.19 -26.17 5.14
C THR A 19 3.74 -24.81 4.60
N ARG A 20 2.81 -24.74 3.65
CA ARG A 20 2.30 -23.43 3.18
C ARG A 20 1.60 -22.65 4.29
N ARG A 21 0.79 -23.32 5.12
CA ARG A 21 0.13 -22.66 6.26
C ARG A 21 1.11 -22.27 7.36
N THR A 22 2.07 -23.14 7.71
CA THR A 22 3.06 -22.83 8.75
C THR A 22 4.05 -21.77 8.28
N VAL A 23 4.48 -21.76 7.01
CA VAL A 23 5.33 -20.70 6.46
C VAL A 23 4.58 -19.37 6.41
N ASN A 24 3.33 -19.34 5.92
CA ASN A 24 2.53 -18.10 5.98
C ASN A 24 2.29 -17.62 7.41
N TRP A 25 2.11 -18.54 8.36
CA TRP A 25 1.92 -18.18 9.76
C TRP A 25 3.23 -17.72 10.40
N LEU A 26 4.37 -18.36 10.12
CA LEU A 26 5.69 -18.00 10.65
C LEU A 26 6.21 -16.69 10.06
N CYS A 27 5.94 -16.43 8.77
CA CYS A 27 6.34 -15.19 8.10
C CYS A 27 5.43 -14.01 8.44
N ASN A 28 4.18 -14.25 8.86
CA ASN A 28 3.25 -13.19 9.30
C ASN A 28 3.15 -13.02 10.82
N ALA A 29 3.72 -13.93 11.62
CA ALA A 29 3.80 -13.76 13.07
C ALA A 29 4.89 -12.72 13.40
N GLN A 30 4.51 -11.45 13.43
CA GLN A 30 5.34 -10.40 14.03
C GLN A 30 5.54 -10.73 15.52
N PRO A 31 6.78 -10.66 16.05
CA PRO A 31 6.98 -10.72 17.49
C PRO A 31 6.25 -9.54 18.14
N PRO A 32 5.61 -9.73 19.31
CA PRO A 32 5.04 -8.63 20.06
C PRO A 32 6.14 -7.62 20.34
N SER A 33 5.95 -6.40 19.83
CA SER A 33 6.81 -5.25 20.09
C SER A 33 7.04 -5.13 21.59
N ALA A 34 8.24 -5.46 22.06
CA ALA A 34 8.64 -5.25 23.44
C ALA A 34 8.36 -3.79 23.82
N GLY A 35 7.38 -3.59 24.70
CA GLY A 35 6.95 -2.28 25.15
C GLY A 35 8.15 -1.51 25.70
N ALA A 36 8.36 -0.31 25.18
CA ALA A 36 9.39 0.60 25.67
C ALA A 36 9.23 0.80 27.20
N PRO A 37 10.33 0.82 27.96
CA PRO A 37 10.27 1.03 29.40
C PRO A 37 9.64 2.38 29.70
N LYS A 38 8.54 2.37 30.46
CA LYS A 38 7.90 3.57 31.02
C LYS A 38 8.95 4.32 31.83
N LYS A 39 9.34 5.51 31.37
CA LYS A 39 10.13 6.45 32.18
C LYS A 39 9.37 6.72 33.49
N PRO A 40 10.05 6.73 34.64
CA PRO A 40 9.43 7.12 35.90
C PRO A 40 8.94 8.55 35.80
N VAL A 41 7.65 8.73 36.08
CA VAL A 41 7.01 10.03 36.28
C VAL A 41 7.67 10.66 37.49
N LYS A 42 8.32 11.81 37.27
CA LYS A 42 8.92 12.63 38.31
C LYS A 42 7.77 13.26 39.09
N GLU A 43 7.72 12.96 40.38
CA GLU A 43 6.82 13.56 41.36
C GLU A 43 6.88 15.10 41.25
N GLN A 44 5.71 15.70 41.06
CA GLN A 44 5.50 17.13 41.19
C GLN A 44 4.61 17.33 42.44
N PRO A 45 4.97 18.23 43.37
CA PRO A 45 4.33 18.30 44.68
C PRO A 45 2.90 18.86 44.63
N GLU A 46 2.13 18.39 45.62
CA GLU A 46 0.82 18.84 46.06
C GLU A 46 0.62 20.37 46.00
N GLU A 47 -0.48 20.80 45.40
CA GLU A 47 -1.20 21.99 45.88
C GLU A 47 -2.72 21.90 45.59
N ALA A 48 -3.44 21.77 46.71
CA ALA A 48 -4.82 22.20 47.02
C ALA A 48 -6.06 21.53 46.36
N PRO A 49 -7.18 21.41 47.13
CA PRO A 49 -8.33 20.58 46.78
C PRO A 49 -9.44 21.40 46.12
N GLY A 50 -9.96 20.91 45.00
CA GLY A 50 -11.11 21.51 44.32
C GLY A 50 -11.86 20.50 43.47
N GLU A 51 -13.01 20.08 43.98
CA GLU A 51 -14.20 19.59 43.27
C GLU A 51 -14.07 18.42 42.27
N GLN A 52 -14.55 17.28 42.73
CA GLN A 52 -14.83 16.05 41.98
C GLN A 52 -15.85 16.32 40.85
N ALA A 53 -15.43 16.05 39.62
CA ALA A 53 -16.34 15.73 38.52
C ALA A 53 -16.08 14.26 38.12
N GLU A 54 -17.03 13.39 38.47
CA GLU A 54 -17.07 11.99 38.02
C GLU A 54 -17.09 11.94 36.49
N LYS A 55 -16.02 11.41 35.88
CA LYS A 55 -16.02 10.99 34.48
C LYS A 55 -16.35 9.50 34.38
N PRO A 56 -17.23 9.10 33.45
CA PRO A 56 -17.66 7.71 33.30
C PRO A 56 -16.51 6.81 32.81
N LYS A 57 -16.42 5.65 33.47
CA LYS A 57 -15.50 4.54 33.19
C LYS A 57 -15.66 4.07 31.73
N GLU A 58 -14.74 4.48 30.88
CA GLU A 58 -14.59 3.98 29.52
C GLU A 58 -13.98 2.57 29.59
N THR A 59 -14.82 1.56 29.35
CA THR A 59 -14.41 0.16 29.27
C THR A 59 -13.49 -0.04 28.06
N ALA A 60 -12.23 -0.33 28.33
CA ALA A 60 -11.24 -0.71 27.33
C ALA A 60 -11.67 -1.96 26.54
N PRO A 61 -11.44 -2.01 25.21
CA PRO A 61 -11.73 -3.18 24.39
C PRO A 61 -10.81 -4.34 24.80
N LYS A 62 -11.45 -5.47 25.09
CA LYS A 62 -10.85 -6.77 25.40
C LYS A 62 -9.95 -7.19 24.24
N GLY A 63 -8.63 -7.17 24.45
CA GLY A 63 -7.64 -7.64 23.49
C GLY A 63 -7.83 -9.13 23.13
N PRO A 64 -7.41 -9.56 21.93
CA PRO A 64 -7.52 -10.94 21.51
C PRO A 64 -6.70 -11.84 22.42
N ALA A 65 -7.34 -12.90 22.91
CA ALA A 65 -6.77 -13.90 23.80
C ALA A 65 -5.45 -14.46 23.24
N ASP A 66 -4.47 -14.53 24.14
CA ASP A 66 -3.08 -14.87 23.91
C ASP A 66 -2.86 -16.19 23.18
N ALA A 67 -1.87 -16.17 22.29
CA ALA A 67 -1.37 -17.27 21.48
C ALA A 67 -0.57 -18.33 22.28
N GLU A 68 -0.98 -18.63 23.51
CA GLU A 68 -0.30 -19.62 24.37
C GLU A 68 -0.47 -21.06 23.87
N GLY A 69 -1.48 -21.32 23.02
CA GLY A 69 -1.70 -22.63 22.42
C GLY A 69 -0.61 -23.10 21.45
N SER A 70 0.26 -22.21 20.94
CA SER A 70 1.28 -22.58 19.96
C SER A 70 2.51 -23.26 20.55
N ALA A 71 2.87 -22.98 21.81
CA ALA A 71 4.09 -23.53 22.40
C ALA A 71 3.91 -24.99 22.81
N LEU A 72 2.79 -25.32 23.44
CA LEU A 72 2.45 -26.68 23.87
C LEU A 72 2.32 -27.64 22.68
N LEU A 73 1.74 -27.18 21.56
CA LEU A 73 1.61 -28.00 20.36
C LEU A 73 2.98 -28.37 19.74
N ARG A 74 3.97 -27.48 19.82
CA ARG A 74 5.34 -27.74 19.33
C ARG A 74 6.06 -28.78 20.18
N TRP A 75 5.92 -28.70 21.49
CA TRP A 75 6.52 -29.67 22.41
C TRP A 75 5.87 -31.06 22.28
N VAL A 76 4.55 -31.13 22.12
CA VAL A 76 3.84 -32.38 21.85
C VAL A 76 4.28 -32.99 20.52
N GLY A 77 4.41 -32.18 19.47
CA GLY A 77 4.93 -32.64 18.17
C GLY A 77 6.36 -33.20 18.26
N LEU A 78 7.24 -32.55 19.03
CA LEU A 78 8.62 -33.01 19.25
C LEU A 78 8.67 -34.35 20.01
N ALA A 79 7.84 -34.49 21.04
CA ALA A 79 7.76 -35.71 21.84
C ALA A 79 7.25 -36.92 21.02
N ILE A 80 6.26 -36.70 20.14
CA ILE A 80 5.76 -37.74 19.23
C ILE A 80 6.85 -38.15 18.22
N ALA A 81 7.56 -37.18 17.63
CA ALA A 81 8.66 -37.47 16.70
C ALA A 81 9.77 -38.29 17.37
N LEU A 82 10.16 -37.93 18.60
CA LEU A 82 11.13 -38.69 19.39
C LEU A 82 10.63 -40.09 19.76
N GLY A 83 9.37 -40.24 20.15
CA GLY A 83 8.77 -41.53 20.48
C GLY A 83 8.77 -42.51 19.29
N VAL A 84 8.44 -42.03 18.09
CA VAL A 84 8.42 -42.84 16.86
C VAL A 84 9.84 -43.29 16.47
N THR A 85 10.86 -42.46 16.68
CA THR A 85 12.27 -42.84 16.37
C THR A 85 12.83 -43.93 17.29
N LYS A 86 12.26 -44.15 18.48
CA LYS A 86 12.71 -45.23 19.38
C LYS A 86 12.03 -46.57 19.13
N ALA A 87 10.83 -46.59 18.54
CA ALA A 87 10.02 -47.80 18.43
C ALA A 87 10.28 -48.64 17.17
N THR A 88 11.18 -48.22 16.29
CA THR A 88 11.35 -48.86 14.97
C THR A 88 12.83 -49.03 14.62
N PRO A 89 13.33 -50.27 14.45
CA PRO A 89 14.78 -50.55 14.30
C PRO A 89 15.42 -50.07 12.99
N TYR A 90 14.68 -49.36 12.14
CA TYR A 90 15.14 -48.84 10.84
C TYR A 90 14.90 -47.33 10.66
N THR A 91 14.39 -46.62 11.67
CA THR A 91 14.12 -45.17 11.53
C THR A 91 15.35 -44.31 11.58
N THR A 92 16.45 -44.76 12.20
CA THR A 92 17.72 -44.02 12.17
C THR A 92 18.27 -43.90 10.75
N VAL A 93 18.17 -44.97 9.96
CA VAL A 93 18.58 -44.97 8.54
C VAL A 93 17.65 -44.09 7.70
N ALA A 94 16.34 -44.22 7.89
CA ALA A 94 15.37 -43.39 7.17
C ALA A 94 15.50 -41.90 7.51
N ALA A 95 15.75 -41.57 8.78
CA ALA A 95 15.98 -40.19 9.23
C ALA A 95 17.29 -39.62 8.69
N ALA A 96 18.36 -40.42 8.64
CA ALA A 96 19.62 -40.01 8.05
C ALA A 96 19.48 -39.74 6.54
N ILE A 97 18.76 -40.60 5.81
CA ILE A 97 18.48 -40.39 4.38
C ILE A 97 17.63 -39.14 4.16
N ALA A 98 16.58 -38.94 4.97
CA ALA A 98 15.73 -37.76 4.88
C ALA A 98 16.50 -36.46 5.20
N ALA A 99 17.36 -36.47 6.21
CA ALA A 99 18.22 -35.33 6.54
C ALA A 99 19.22 -35.03 5.41
N ALA A 100 19.86 -36.05 4.84
CA ALA A 100 20.76 -35.90 3.71
C ALA A 100 20.04 -35.34 2.47
N ALA A 101 18.86 -35.86 2.14
CA ALA A 101 18.04 -35.37 1.04
C ALA A 101 17.63 -33.90 1.25
N TRP A 102 17.28 -33.51 2.49
CA TRP A 102 16.94 -32.13 2.81
C TRP A 102 18.13 -31.18 2.64
N VAL A 103 19.33 -31.57 3.09
CA VAL A 103 20.57 -30.77 2.91
C VAL A 103 20.91 -30.59 1.43
N VAL A 104 20.81 -31.64 0.62
CA VAL A 104 21.03 -31.56 -0.84
C VAL A 104 20.02 -30.61 -1.49
N THR A 105 18.75 -30.68 -1.09
CA THR A 105 17.70 -29.80 -1.61
C THR A 105 17.92 -28.35 -1.19
N ALA A 106 18.35 -28.12 0.06
CA ALA A 106 18.70 -26.79 0.56
C ALA A 106 19.93 -26.20 -0.13
N LEU A 107 20.93 -27.02 -0.48
CA LEU A 107 22.08 -26.60 -1.29
C LEU A 107 21.66 -26.28 -2.73
N ALA A 108 20.80 -27.09 -3.35
CA ALA A 108 20.33 -26.85 -4.71
C ALA A 108 19.47 -25.58 -4.83
N LEU A 109 18.62 -25.30 -3.85
CA LEU A 109 17.80 -24.08 -3.79
C LEU A 109 18.57 -22.86 -3.25
N GLY A 110 19.53 -23.12 -2.37
CA GLY A 110 20.38 -22.14 -1.68
C GLY A 110 21.68 -21.82 -2.40
N TRP A 111 21.83 -22.25 -3.66
CA TRP A 111 22.84 -21.76 -4.60
C TRP A 111 22.26 -20.68 -5.52
N PRO A 112 21.64 -19.59 -5.03
CA PRO A 112 21.39 -18.46 -5.91
C PRO A 112 22.78 -17.94 -6.28
N THR A 113 23.12 -18.06 -7.55
CA THR A 113 23.48 -16.94 -8.43
C THR A 113 23.87 -15.64 -7.71
N THR A 114 24.84 -15.73 -6.81
CA THR A 114 25.64 -14.60 -6.36
C THR A 114 26.54 -14.32 -7.54
N LYS A 115 25.98 -13.63 -8.54
CA LYS A 115 26.80 -12.96 -9.54
C LYS A 115 27.72 -12.04 -8.72
N PRO A 116 29.04 -12.13 -8.91
CA PRO A 116 29.97 -11.19 -8.30
C PRO A 116 29.45 -9.79 -8.65
N GLN A 117 29.01 -9.06 -7.64
CA GLN A 117 28.70 -7.65 -7.79
C GLN A 117 30.04 -7.00 -8.13
N PRO A 118 30.20 -6.40 -9.32
CA PRO A 118 31.44 -5.71 -9.67
C PRO A 118 31.72 -4.69 -8.55
N GLU A 119 32.88 -4.81 -7.92
CA GLU A 119 33.32 -3.80 -6.95
C GLU A 119 33.26 -2.43 -7.63
N PRO A 120 32.66 -1.42 -6.98
CA PRO A 120 32.72 -0.06 -7.49
C PRO A 120 34.19 0.36 -7.51
N GLN A 121 34.75 0.42 -8.72
CA GLN A 121 36.07 0.99 -8.91
C GLN A 121 36.05 2.44 -8.40
N PRO A 122 37.04 2.86 -7.60
CA PRO A 122 37.13 4.24 -7.16
C PRO A 122 37.31 5.14 -8.38
N GLU A 123 36.45 6.14 -8.51
CA GLU A 123 36.55 7.22 -9.48
C GLU A 123 37.94 7.88 -9.33
N SER A 124 38.88 7.51 -10.20
CA SER A 124 40.13 8.23 -10.38
C SER A 124 39.85 9.46 -11.24
N THR A 125 39.91 10.61 -10.58
CA THR A 125 40.01 11.92 -11.22
C THR A 125 41.43 12.07 -11.77
N ALA A 126 41.62 11.95 -13.10
CA ALA A 126 42.74 12.50 -13.89
C ALA A 126 42.60 11.98 -15.33
N GLU A 127 42.30 12.85 -16.28
CA GLU A 127 43.24 13.38 -17.29
C GLU A 127 42.95 12.76 -18.66
N ASP A 128 42.26 13.54 -19.49
CA ASP A 128 42.67 13.90 -20.85
C ASP A 128 43.37 12.78 -21.65
N ASP A 129 42.56 11.94 -22.31
CA ASP A 129 43.05 11.15 -23.44
C ASP A 129 42.00 11.19 -24.56
N ASP A 130 42.38 11.93 -25.60
CA ASP A 130 41.64 12.31 -26.79
C ASP A 130 41.52 11.11 -27.73
N GLN A 131 40.76 10.10 -27.32
CA GLN A 131 40.35 9.00 -28.19
C GLN A 131 39.02 9.36 -28.83
N GLU A 132 39.07 9.74 -30.11
CA GLU A 132 37.93 9.77 -31.02
C GLU A 132 37.29 8.36 -31.07
N GLN A 133 36.41 8.09 -30.11
CA GLN A 133 35.46 6.99 -30.21
C GLN A 133 34.57 7.24 -31.43
N PRO A 134 34.25 6.20 -32.22
CA PRO A 134 33.27 6.32 -33.29
C PRO A 134 32.00 6.93 -32.71
N GLU A 135 31.51 8.02 -33.30
CA GLU A 135 30.20 8.59 -33.01
C GLU A 135 29.14 7.50 -33.27
N GLU A 136 28.89 6.69 -32.24
CA GLU A 136 27.77 5.77 -32.19
C GLU A 136 26.52 6.65 -32.15
N GLU A 137 25.93 6.80 -33.33
CA GLU A 137 24.68 7.48 -33.65
C GLU A 137 23.76 7.44 -32.43
N ALA A 138 23.72 8.56 -31.69
CA ALA A 138 23.08 8.63 -30.38
C ALA A 138 21.65 8.06 -30.52
N PRO A 139 21.32 6.96 -29.82
CA PRO A 139 20.04 6.30 -29.99
C PRO A 139 18.96 7.34 -29.71
N ALA A 140 18.08 7.55 -30.69
CA ALA A 140 17.08 8.61 -30.69
C ALA A 140 16.43 8.76 -29.32
N ASP A 141 16.80 9.83 -28.59
CA ASP A 141 16.30 10.28 -27.29
C ASP A 141 15.16 9.40 -26.74
N GLU A 142 15.49 8.22 -26.20
CA GLU A 142 14.54 7.34 -25.52
C GLU A 142 14.22 7.95 -24.15
N ARG A 143 13.64 9.16 -24.16
CA ARG A 143 13.21 9.85 -22.96
C ARG A 143 12.22 8.95 -22.26
N HIS A 144 12.65 8.43 -21.11
CA HIS A 144 11.81 7.55 -20.32
C HIS A 144 10.50 8.30 -19.99
N PRO A 145 9.32 7.66 -20.01
CA PRO A 145 8.04 8.32 -19.78
C PRO A 145 7.95 9.09 -18.45
N SER A 146 8.85 8.82 -17.49
CA SER A 146 9.05 9.65 -16.30
C SER A 146 9.38 11.10 -16.58
N GLU A 147 9.87 11.43 -17.77
CA GLU A 147 10.14 12.80 -18.17
C GLU A 147 8.92 13.54 -18.72
N LEU A 148 7.82 12.83 -18.99
CA LEU A 148 6.65 13.43 -19.63
C LEU A 148 5.46 13.60 -18.67
N LEU A 149 5.51 12.97 -17.48
CA LEU A 149 4.40 12.98 -16.53
C LEU A 149 4.27 14.33 -15.81
N PRO A 150 3.11 15.01 -15.93
CA PRO A 150 2.87 16.27 -15.23
C PRO A 150 2.63 16.04 -13.73
N LEU A 151 2.95 17.07 -12.91
CA LEU A 151 2.79 17.02 -11.45
C LEU A 151 1.36 16.71 -11.00
N SER A 152 0.35 17.24 -11.70
CA SER A 152 -1.07 17.00 -11.39
C SER A 152 -1.42 15.51 -11.41
N TYR A 153 -0.84 14.77 -12.35
CA TYR A 153 -1.07 13.34 -12.47
C TYR A 153 -0.36 12.56 -11.35
N VAL A 154 0.88 12.95 -11.04
CA VAL A 154 1.62 12.41 -9.89
C VAL A 154 0.86 12.64 -8.58
N ALA A 155 0.24 13.81 -8.41
CA ALA A 155 -0.59 14.13 -7.25
C ALA A 155 -1.79 13.18 -7.13
N VAL A 156 -2.50 12.94 -8.24
CA VAL A 156 -3.64 11.99 -8.26
C VAL A 156 -3.16 10.58 -7.91
N LEU A 157 -2.07 10.10 -8.51
CA LEU A 157 -1.53 8.77 -8.21
C LEU A 157 -1.10 8.60 -6.75
N LEU A 158 -0.45 9.62 -6.17
CA LEU A 158 -0.03 9.59 -4.77
C LEU A 158 -1.24 9.55 -3.83
N ASN A 159 -2.27 10.34 -4.11
CA ASN A 159 -3.50 10.35 -3.31
C ASN A 159 -4.31 9.05 -3.48
N ASP A 160 -4.34 8.47 -4.68
CA ASP A 160 -5.02 7.20 -4.96
C ASP A 160 -4.25 5.99 -4.36
N ALA A 161 -2.93 6.10 -4.20
CA ALA A 161 -2.11 5.08 -3.53
C ALA A 161 -2.06 5.24 -2.00
N TYR A 162 -2.56 6.35 -1.48
CA TYR A 162 -2.53 6.65 -0.05
C TYR A 162 -3.52 5.78 0.72
N THR A 163 -3.03 5.16 1.79
CA THR A 163 -3.84 4.45 2.78
C THR A 163 -3.83 5.24 4.08
N GLU A 164 -5.00 5.36 4.72
CA GLU A 164 -5.22 6.21 5.89
C GLU A 164 -4.11 6.06 6.95
N GLY A 165 -3.43 7.17 7.25
CA GLY A 165 -2.42 7.26 8.31
C GLY A 165 -1.02 6.81 7.91
N SER A 166 -0.76 6.47 6.65
CA SER A 166 0.57 6.03 6.21
C SER A 166 1.03 6.70 4.91
N GLY A 167 2.34 6.79 4.70
CA GLY A 167 2.87 7.33 3.44
C GLY A 167 2.71 6.36 2.27
N VAL A 168 3.37 6.64 1.15
CA VAL A 168 3.35 5.75 -0.02
C VAL A 168 4.76 5.27 -0.32
N HIS A 169 4.96 3.95 -0.40
CA HIS A 169 6.26 3.36 -0.75
C HIS A 169 6.56 3.54 -2.24
N LEU A 170 7.82 3.83 -2.58
CA LEU A 170 8.25 3.97 -3.97
C LEU A 170 8.06 2.68 -4.79
N ALA A 171 8.27 1.52 -4.16
CA ALA A 171 8.10 0.23 -4.80
C ALA A 171 6.64 0.00 -5.21
N THR A 172 5.69 0.39 -4.36
CA THR A 172 4.25 0.29 -4.65
C THR A 172 3.85 1.23 -5.79
N LEU A 173 4.38 2.46 -5.82
CA LEU A 173 4.16 3.38 -6.94
C LEU A 173 4.73 2.84 -8.24
N ALA A 174 5.96 2.31 -8.23
CA ALA A 174 6.58 1.73 -9.41
C ALA A 174 5.77 0.53 -9.94
N ALA A 175 5.30 -0.35 -9.04
CA ALA A 175 4.44 -1.46 -9.42
C ALA A 175 3.12 -0.97 -10.04
N ARG A 176 2.48 0.05 -9.44
CA ARG A 176 1.23 0.63 -9.97
C ARG A 176 1.43 1.27 -11.34
N LEU A 177 2.49 2.04 -11.53
CA LEU A 177 2.85 2.67 -12.81
C LEU A 177 3.20 1.64 -13.90
N THR A 178 3.71 0.47 -13.53
CA THR A 178 3.97 -0.63 -14.48
C THR A 178 2.67 -1.26 -14.96
N VAL A 179 1.64 -1.34 -14.12
CA VAL A 179 0.35 -1.97 -14.44
C VAL A 179 -0.63 -1.00 -15.08
N THR A 180 -0.60 0.27 -14.69
CA THR A 180 -1.54 1.29 -15.18
C THR A 180 -0.99 1.94 -16.46
N PRO A 181 -1.60 1.72 -17.64
CA PRO A 181 -1.19 2.41 -18.86
C PRO A 181 -1.43 3.91 -18.71
N LEU A 182 -0.37 4.70 -18.88
CA LEU A 182 -0.39 6.15 -18.68
C LEU A 182 -0.64 6.86 -20.00
N MET A 183 -1.77 7.56 -20.15
CA MET A 183 -2.00 8.47 -21.28
C MET A 183 -1.70 7.88 -22.67
N GLY A 184 -2.05 6.60 -22.90
CA GLY A 184 -1.80 5.91 -24.17
C GLY A 184 -0.34 5.49 -24.40
N LEU A 185 0.55 5.69 -23.43
CA LEU A 185 1.91 5.14 -23.45
C LEU A 185 1.85 3.63 -23.19
N PRO A 186 2.71 2.84 -23.86
CA PRO A 186 2.81 1.41 -23.60
C PRO A 186 3.24 1.15 -22.16
N ALA A 187 2.79 0.04 -21.60
CA ALA A 187 3.19 -0.40 -20.27
C ALA A 187 4.71 -0.65 -20.25
N THR A 188 5.44 0.33 -19.71
CA THR A 188 6.89 0.29 -19.56
C THR A 188 7.21 -0.21 -18.15
N PRO A 189 8.28 -0.99 -17.96
CA PRO A 189 8.66 -1.46 -16.64
C PRO A 189 9.23 -0.31 -15.80
N TRP A 190 8.51 0.08 -14.74
CA TRP A 190 8.96 1.15 -13.84
C TRP A 190 9.84 0.60 -12.72
N LYS A 191 10.99 1.24 -12.52
CA LYS A 191 11.89 1.00 -11.38
C LYS A 191 11.73 2.10 -10.33
N THR A 192 12.08 1.79 -9.07
CA THR A 192 12.06 2.77 -7.97
C THR A 192 12.95 3.98 -8.25
N ALA A 193 14.07 3.80 -8.96
CA ALA A 193 14.94 4.89 -9.41
C ALA A 193 14.21 5.89 -10.33
N HIS A 194 13.39 5.40 -11.26
CA HIS A 194 12.62 6.26 -12.18
C HIS A 194 11.55 7.05 -11.43
N VAL A 195 10.88 6.42 -10.45
CA VAL A 195 9.91 7.10 -9.59
C VAL A 195 10.59 8.14 -8.71
N ARG A 196 11.77 7.85 -8.15
CA ARG A 196 12.55 8.80 -7.36
C ARG A 196 12.96 10.01 -8.21
N ALA A 197 13.45 9.80 -9.43
CA ALA A 197 13.81 10.86 -10.36
C ALA A 197 12.60 11.73 -10.72
N LEU A 198 11.45 11.09 -11.03
CA LEU A 198 10.18 11.76 -11.29
C LEU A 198 9.75 12.67 -10.12
N LEU A 199 9.76 12.14 -8.89
CA LEU A 199 9.36 12.90 -7.70
C LEU A 199 10.34 14.05 -7.38
N THR A 200 11.64 13.80 -7.53
CA THR A 200 12.70 14.80 -7.30
C THR A 200 12.56 15.98 -8.26
N ARG A 201 12.29 15.71 -9.54
CA ARG A 201 12.07 16.75 -10.56
C ARG A 201 10.89 17.65 -10.21
N HIS A 202 9.83 17.08 -9.63
CA HIS A 202 8.64 17.84 -9.22
C HIS A 202 8.75 18.44 -7.82
N GLY A 203 9.91 18.36 -7.17
CA GLY A 203 10.13 18.89 -5.83
C GLY A 203 9.41 18.11 -4.71
N VAL A 204 8.94 16.89 -4.98
CA VAL A 204 8.28 16.04 -3.99
C VAL A 204 9.34 15.30 -3.18
N ARG A 205 9.37 15.56 -1.86
CA ARG A 205 10.41 15.01 -0.98
C ARG A 205 10.19 13.52 -0.73
N VAL A 206 11.17 12.72 -1.11
CA VAL A 206 11.27 11.30 -0.76
C VAL A 206 12.00 11.16 0.58
N ARG A 207 11.48 10.33 1.49
CA ARG A 207 12.07 10.07 2.81
C ARG A 207 12.37 8.58 3.00
N PRO A 208 13.47 8.22 3.69
CA PRO A 208 13.66 6.86 4.17
C PRO A 208 12.73 6.55 5.35
N GLY A 209 12.39 5.28 5.55
CA GLY A 209 11.70 4.82 6.76
C GLY A 209 10.20 5.13 6.84
N VAL A 210 9.54 5.41 5.72
CA VAL A 210 8.08 5.56 5.64
C VAL A 210 7.44 4.22 6.00
N ARG A 211 6.66 4.20 7.08
CA ARG A 211 5.97 3.00 7.57
C ARG A 211 4.60 2.91 6.90
N VAL A 212 4.33 1.80 6.21
CA VAL A 212 3.04 1.53 5.56
C VAL A 212 2.62 0.11 5.97
N PRO A 213 1.71 -0.05 6.94
CA PRO A 213 1.23 -1.36 7.34
C PRO A 213 0.78 -2.18 6.11
N PRO A 214 1.15 -3.47 6.00
CA PRO A 214 1.93 -4.31 6.93
C PRO A 214 3.46 -4.24 6.71
N THR A 215 3.90 -3.53 5.67
CA THR A 215 5.28 -3.52 5.23
C THR A 215 6.08 -2.51 6.07
N GLY A 216 7.16 -2.96 6.71
CA GLY A 216 8.00 -2.11 7.56
C GLY A 216 8.54 -0.83 6.89
N GLY A 217 9.29 -0.01 7.62
CA GLY A 217 9.81 1.26 7.13
C GLY A 217 10.63 1.10 5.84
N ARG A 218 10.14 1.64 4.72
CA ARG A 218 10.84 1.68 3.42
C ARG A 218 10.90 3.09 2.89
N GLU A 219 11.63 3.29 1.82
CA GLU A 219 11.66 4.58 1.13
C GLU A 219 10.30 4.91 0.51
N GLY A 220 9.84 6.13 0.72
CA GLY A 220 8.52 6.56 0.28
C GLY A 220 8.29 8.07 0.43
N VAL A 221 7.07 8.49 0.17
CA VAL A 221 6.60 9.87 0.33
C VAL A 221 5.64 9.92 1.51
N HIS A 222 5.87 10.83 2.46
CA HIS A 222 4.92 11.07 3.55
C HIS A 222 3.76 11.93 3.06
N GLN A 223 2.58 11.76 3.67
CA GLN A 223 1.37 12.55 3.36
C GLN A 223 1.61 14.07 3.35
N LYS A 224 2.41 14.59 4.30
CA LYS A 224 2.73 16.03 4.39
C LYS A 224 3.57 16.56 3.23
N ASP A 225 4.23 15.68 2.50
CA ASP A 225 5.04 16.03 1.33
C ASP A 225 4.23 15.84 0.03
N PHE A 226 2.93 15.54 0.11
CA PHE A 226 2.10 15.37 -1.08
C PHE A 226 1.88 16.71 -1.79
N PRO A 227 1.99 16.75 -3.12
CA PRO A 227 1.56 17.91 -3.88
C PRO A 227 0.05 18.11 -3.70
N PRO A 228 -0.43 19.37 -3.72
CA PRO A 228 -1.87 19.64 -3.67
C PRO A 228 -2.56 18.98 -4.87
N LEU A 229 -3.73 18.40 -4.63
CA LEU A 229 -4.56 17.86 -5.70
C LEU A 229 -4.91 18.98 -6.69
N PRO A 230 -4.89 18.70 -8.02
CA PRO A 230 -5.40 19.66 -8.98
C PRO A 230 -6.86 20.01 -8.62
N PRO A 231 -7.30 21.26 -8.84
CA PRO A 231 -8.67 21.63 -8.58
C PRO A 231 -9.58 20.69 -9.36
N THR A 232 -10.53 20.06 -8.66
CA THR A 232 -11.56 19.26 -9.32
C THR A 232 -12.15 20.14 -10.43
N PRO A 233 -12.15 19.69 -11.70
CA PRO A 233 -12.75 20.48 -12.76
C PRO A 233 -14.16 20.80 -12.27
N SER A 234 -14.44 22.09 -12.06
CA SER A 234 -15.78 22.55 -11.77
C SER A 234 -16.57 22.00 -12.94
N GLY A 235 -17.38 20.97 -12.68
CA GLY A 235 -18.17 20.34 -13.72
C GLY A 235 -18.88 21.46 -14.47
N PRO A 236 -19.13 21.32 -15.79
CA PRO A 236 -20.03 22.25 -16.44
C PRO A 236 -21.23 22.40 -15.50
N PRO A 237 -21.68 23.65 -15.20
CA PRO A 237 -22.79 23.84 -14.29
C PRO A 237 -23.82 22.82 -14.71
N VAL A 238 -24.28 21.99 -13.77
CA VAL A 238 -25.37 21.07 -14.06
C VAL A 238 -26.51 22.01 -14.40
N VAL A 239 -26.62 22.36 -15.67
CA VAL A 239 -27.80 22.90 -16.28
C VAL A 239 -28.69 21.69 -16.18
N ALA A 240 -29.35 21.56 -15.03
CA ALA A 240 -30.49 20.73 -14.88
C ALA A 240 -31.36 21.16 -16.05
N GLY A 241 -31.35 20.36 -17.11
CA GLY A 241 -32.20 20.57 -18.26
C GLY A 241 -33.59 20.52 -17.68
N VAL A 242 -34.16 21.68 -17.40
CA VAL A 242 -35.55 21.79 -16.98
C VAL A 242 -36.32 21.44 -18.24
N VAL A 243 -36.57 20.15 -18.42
CA VAL A 243 -37.48 19.68 -19.44
C VAL A 243 -38.85 20.22 -19.04
N ALA A 244 -39.45 21.02 -19.92
CA ALA A 244 -40.81 21.52 -19.73
C ALA A 244 -41.73 20.32 -19.45
N GLY A 245 -42.32 20.27 -18.25
CA GLY A 245 -43.23 19.19 -17.84
C GLY A 245 -42.75 18.28 -16.71
N GLN A 246 -41.57 18.49 -16.11
CA GLN A 246 -41.24 17.78 -14.86
C GLN A 246 -42.00 18.37 -13.66
N PRO A 247 -42.82 17.58 -12.94
CA PRO A 247 -43.65 18.05 -11.82
C PRO A 247 -42.88 18.30 -10.51
N ASN A 248 -41.54 18.25 -10.52
CA ASN A 248 -40.70 18.30 -9.31
C ASN A 248 -39.77 19.53 -9.26
N ASN A 249 -40.28 20.70 -9.66
CA ASN A 249 -39.62 21.96 -9.35
C ASN A 249 -39.89 22.32 -7.89
N ASN A 250 -38.99 21.89 -7.00
CA ASN A 250 -39.07 22.13 -5.56
C ASN A 250 -38.71 23.58 -5.14
N ASN A 251 -38.74 24.56 -6.07
CA ASN A 251 -38.64 26.00 -5.76
C ASN A 251 -39.96 26.59 -5.20
N ALA A 252 -40.60 25.88 -4.26
CA ALA A 252 -41.81 26.34 -3.57
C ALA A 252 -41.56 27.57 -2.66
N SER A 253 -40.32 28.06 -2.58
CA SER A 253 -39.90 29.23 -1.79
C SER A 253 -39.71 30.50 -2.61
N ASN A 254 -39.97 30.50 -3.92
CA ASN A 254 -40.06 31.74 -4.70
C ASN A 254 -41.45 32.37 -4.54
N THR A 255 -41.82 32.76 -3.33
CA THR A 255 -42.89 33.75 -3.15
C THR A 255 -42.43 35.02 -3.86
N PRO A 256 -43.16 35.53 -4.86
CA PRO A 256 -42.78 36.75 -5.56
C PRO A 256 -42.70 37.90 -4.55
N SER A 257 -41.48 38.29 -4.20
CA SER A 257 -41.19 39.50 -3.44
C SER A 257 -41.68 40.68 -4.29
N ARG A 258 -42.82 41.28 -3.93
CA ARG A 258 -43.40 42.47 -4.60
C ARG A 258 -42.31 43.53 -4.89
N PRO A 259 -42.37 44.25 -6.04
CA PRO A 259 -43.58 44.67 -6.75
C PRO A 259 -43.62 44.23 -8.23
N PHE A 260 -43.46 42.94 -8.50
CA PHE A 260 -43.69 42.42 -9.86
C PHE A 260 -44.97 41.61 -9.94
N ARG A 261 -45.77 41.89 -10.97
CA ARG A 261 -46.95 41.12 -11.35
C ARG A 261 -46.62 40.36 -12.62
N ILE A 262 -46.72 39.04 -12.58
CA ILE A 262 -46.52 38.19 -13.75
C ILE A 262 -47.90 37.87 -14.34
N THR A 263 -48.09 38.12 -15.63
CA THR A 263 -49.33 37.83 -16.38
C THR A 263 -49.00 36.88 -17.53
N ASP A 264 -49.86 35.91 -17.82
CA ASP A 264 -49.69 35.01 -18.97
C ASP A 264 -49.88 35.79 -20.28
N ASP A 265 -49.05 35.50 -21.28
CA ASP A 265 -49.16 36.10 -22.62
C ASP A 265 -50.34 35.42 -23.37
N PRO A 266 -51.39 36.17 -23.73
CA PRO A 266 -52.58 35.59 -24.37
C PRO A 266 -52.28 34.98 -25.75
N ASP A 267 -51.23 35.43 -26.43
CA ASP A 267 -50.86 34.96 -27.75
C ASP A 267 -49.86 33.79 -27.71
N ASN A 268 -49.22 33.56 -26.55
CA ASN A 268 -48.27 32.46 -26.37
C ASN A 268 -48.25 31.96 -24.92
N PRO A 269 -48.94 30.84 -24.61
CA PRO A 269 -49.03 30.32 -23.24
C PRO A 269 -47.69 29.81 -22.67
N ALA A 270 -46.64 29.70 -23.49
CA ALA A 270 -45.29 29.41 -23.01
C ALA A 270 -44.49 30.66 -22.60
N ARG A 271 -45.07 31.86 -22.72
CA ARG A 271 -44.46 33.15 -22.34
C ARG A 271 -45.29 33.84 -21.27
N HIS A 272 -44.59 34.53 -20.37
CA HIS A 272 -45.19 35.37 -19.34
C HIS A 272 -44.64 36.78 -19.44
N HIS A 273 -45.48 37.78 -19.20
CA HIS A 273 -45.10 39.18 -19.11
C HIS A 273 -44.89 39.56 -17.65
N VAL A 274 -43.80 40.28 -17.38
CA VAL A 274 -43.49 40.78 -16.03
C VAL A 274 -43.76 42.28 -16.01
N HIS A 275 -44.72 42.70 -15.20
CA HIS A 275 -45.06 44.10 -14.99
C HIS A 275 -44.43 44.59 -13.69
N HIS A 276 -43.68 45.69 -13.77
CA HIS A 276 -43.18 46.41 -12.60
C HIS A 276 -44.23 47.43 -12.16
N GLU A 277 -44.87 47.20 -11.01
CA GLU A 277 -45.75 48.20 -10.41
C GLU A 277 -44.87 49.21 -9.66
N ARG A 278 -44.70 50.41 -10.22
CA ARG A 278 -44.10 51.53 -9.49
C ARG A 278 -45.14 52.01 -8.47
N THR A 279 -44.94 51.69 -7.20
CA THR A 279 -45.61 52.38 -6.07
C THR A 279 -45.03 53.76 -5.86
#